data_AF-A0A1C4Q1H9-F1
#
_entry.id   AF-A0A1C4Q1H9-F1
#
_cell.length_a   1.000
_cell.length_b   1.000
_cell.length_c   1.000
_cell.angle_alpha   90.00
_cell.angle_beta   90.00
_cell.angle_gamma   90.00
#
_symmetry.space_group_name_H-M   'P 1'
#
loop_
_entity.id
_entity.type
_entity.pdbx_description
1 polymer ?
#
loop_
_entity_poly.entity_id
_entity_poly.type
_entity_poly.pdbx_seq_one_letter_code
_entity_poly.pdbx_strand_id
1 'polypeptide(L)'
;MTRTRRTALDATRPQARVQLRQAGAELLGGEDADVLGALAATGDLAATVLACEAVGAAGRALERTVEHVARREQFGRPIGSFQAVKHRLADVHVRLQAARSAAYYAAWATGAGERAGGAAGRVGGLALAQALDALRCAAAEGIQLHGGIGFTWEHEAHLYFKRAAGDELLFGPAHRLRARSAEAALLFGGGEVRV
;
A
#
# COMPACT_ATOMS: atom_id res chain seq x y z
N MET A 1 11.14 -8.27 -28.91
CA MET A 1 10.82 -8.26 -27.46
C MET A 1 10.41 -9.66 -27.03
N THR A 2 10.89 -10.14 -25.88
CA THR A 2 10.49 -11.44 -25.30
C THR A 2 9.91 -11.22 -23.92
N ARG A 3 8.77 -11.87 -23.62
CA ARG A 3 8.10 -11.81 -22.31
C ARG A 3 8.04 -13.21 -21.70
N THR A 4 8.45 -13.35 -20.45
CA THR A 4 8.41 -14.62 -19.72
C THR A 4 7.69 -14.41 -18.39
N ARG A 5 6.58 -15.13 -18.19
CA ARG A 5 5.81 -15.06 -16.93
C ARG A 5 6.70 -15.49 -15.75
N ARG A 6 6.54 -14.82 -14.61
CA ARG A 6 7.19 -15.19 -13.34
C ARG A 6 6.13 -15.69 -12.38
N THR A 7 6.50 -16.72 -11.61
CA THR A 7 5.70 -17.13 -10.44
C THR A 7 5.79 -16.03 -9.39
N ALA A 8 4.65 -15.46 -9.03
CA ALA A 8 4.55 -14.41 -8.02
C ALA A 8 3.86 -14.98 -6.77
N LEU A 9 4.18 -14.42 -5.59
CA LEU A 9 3.54 -14.78 -4.33
C LEU A 9 2.03 -14.51 -4.37
N ASP A 10 1.66 -13.32 -4.84
CA ASP A 10 0.28 -12.94 -5.12
C ASP A 10 -0.06 -13.23 -6.60
N ALA A 11 -0.88 -14.27 -6.81
CA ALA A 11 -1.32 -14.65 -8.15
C ALA A 11 -2.25 -13.61 -8.80
N THR A 12 -2.85 -12.71 -8.02
CA THR A 12 -3.70 -11.61 -8.51
C THR A 12 -2.90 -10.42 -9.02
N ARG A 13 -1.57 -10.42 -8.84
CA ARG A 13 -0.64 -9.46 -9.43
C ARG A 13 0.36 -10.16 -10.36
N PRO A 14 0.00 -10.44 -11.63
CA PRO A 14 0.88 -11.14 -12.55
C PRO A 14 2.17 -10.38 -12.82
N GLN A 15 3.31 -11.05 -12.66
CA GLN A 15 4.63 -10.49 -12.97
C GLN A 15 5.26 -11.20 -14.17
N ALA A 16 6.07 -10.48 -14.93
CA ALA A 16 6.81 -11.02 -16.06
C ALA A 16 8.19 -10.37 -16.17
N ARG A 17 9.17 -11.16 -16.63
CA ARG A 17 10.44 -10.64 -17.14
C ARG A 17 10.24 -10.22 -18.59
N VAL A 18 10.59 -8.98 -18.92
CA VAL A 18 10.56 -8.46 -20.28
C VAL A 18 11.99 -8.21 -20.75
N GLN A 19 12.35 -8.73 -21.92
CA GLN A 19 13.63 -8.48 -22.59
C GLN A 19 13.39 -7.67 -23.86
N LEU A 20 14.03 -6.51 -23.93
CA LEU A 20 14.01 -5.63 -25.09
C LEU A 20 15.33 -5.82 -25.84
N ARG A 21 15.28 -6.29 -27.08
CA ARG A 21 16.44 -6.46 -27.99
C ARG A 21 16.04 -5.86 -29.32
N GLN A 22 16.73 -4.81 -29.76
CA GLN A 22 16.42 -4.08 -31.00
C GLN A 22 14.91 -3.80 -31.12
N ALA A 23 14.27 -3.46 -29.99
CA ALA A 23 12.84 -3.19 -29.95
C ALA A 23 12.64 -1.76 -30.47
N GLY A 24 11.78 -1.58 -31.46
CA GLY A 24 11.37 -0.25 -31.90
C GLY A 24 10.81 0.54 -30.73
N ALA A 25 11.23 1.80 -30.61
CA ALA A 25 10.82 2.71 -29.56
C ALA A 25 10.70 4.13 -30.15
N GLU A 26 9.84 4.93 -29.54
CA GLU A 26 9.68 6.35 -29.84
C GLU A 26 10.24 7.16 -28.67
N LEU A 27 11.00 8.21 -28.97
CA LEU A 27 11.50 9.12 -27.95
C LEU A 27 10.33 9.97 -27.42
N LEU A 28 10.14 9.98 -26.11
CA LEU A 28 9.17 10.84 -25.44
C LEU A 28 9.90 12.08 -24.90
N GLY A 29 9.66 13.24 -25.51
CA GLY A 29 10.32 14.51 -25.17
C GLY A 29 11.47 14.87 -26.11
N GLY A 30 12.12 16.01 -25.84
CA GLY A 30 13.31 16.49 -26.56
C GLY A 30 14.61 16.22 -25.78
N GLU A 31 15.75 16.70 -26.31
CA GLU A 31 17.08 16.49 -25.70
C GLU A 31 17.20 17.07 -24.27
N ASP A 32 16.49 18.17 -23.99
CA ASP A 32 16.49 18.85 -22.68
C ASP A 32 15.39 18.36 -21.73
N ALA A 33 14.74 17.23 -22.01
CA ALA A 33 13.65 16.73 -21.18
C ALA A 33 14.12 16.32 -19.78
N ASP A 34 13.42 16.79 -18.74
CA ASP A 34 13.61 16.30 -17.36
C ASP A 34 12.99 14.91 -17.17
N VAL A 35 13.68 13.89 -17.69
CA VAL A 35 13.25 12.49 -17.62
C VAL A 35 13.10 12.02 -16.17
N LEU A 36 14.00 12.43 -15.27
CA LEU A 36 13.96 12.01 -13.87
C LEU A 36 12.78 12.64 -13.13
N GLY A 37 12.49 13.92 -13.38
CA GLY A 37 11.32 14.59 -12.83
C GLY A 37 10.02 13.99 -13.33
N ALA A 38 9.93 13.67 -14.64
CA ALA A 38 8.78 13.00 -15.23
C ALA A 38 8.56 11.61 -14.60
N LEU A 39 9.61 10.79 -14.50
CA LEU A 39 9.54 9.48 -13.83
C LEU A 39 9.16 9.59 -12.35
N ALA A 40 9.67 10.61 -11.65
CA ALA A 40 9.31 10.85 -10.26
C ALA A 40 7.84 11.23 -10.09
N ALA A 41 7.29 12.05 -10.99
CA ALA A 41 5.87 12.40 -10.99
C ALA A 41 4.98 11.19 -11.32
N THR A 42 5.36 10.40 -12.32
CA THR A 42 4.66 9.13 -12.63
C THR A 42 4.71 8.17 -11.45
N GLY A 43 5.85 8.05 -10.77
CA GLY A 43 6.01 7.23 -9.59
C GLY A 43 5.15 7.68 -8.42
N ASP A 44 4.98 8.99 -8.22
CA ASP A 44 4.10 9.54 -7.18
C ASP A 44 2.62 9.24 -7.47
N LEU A 45 2.18 9.44 -8.73
CA LEU A 45 0.83 9.05 -9.17
C LEU A 45 0.59 7.55 -8.97
N ALA A 46 1.54 6.70 -9.37
CA ALA A 46 1.44 5.26 -9.18
C ALA A 46 1.35 4.88 -7.69
N ALA A 47 2.13 5.54 -6.83
CA ALA A 47 2.07 5.32 -5.38
C ALA A 47 0.70 5.73 -4.80
N THR A 48 0.13 6.84 -5.25
CA THR A 48 -1.23 7.28 -4.87
C THR A 48 -2.28 6.24 -5.25
N VAL A 49 -2.23 5.71 -6.48
CA VAL A 49 -3.16 4.67 -6.94
C VAL A 49 -3.04 3.40 -6.08
N LEU A 50 -1.81 2.97 -5.79
CA LEU A 50 -1.57 1.80 -4.94
C LEU A 50 -1.98 2.04 -3.48
N ALA A 51 -1.88 3.28 -2.97
CA ALA A 51 -2.38 3.62 -1.64
C ALA A 51 -3.90 3.42 -1.56
N CYS A 52 -4.65 3.90 -2.56
CA CYS A 52 -6.09 3.70 -2.66
C CYS A 52 -6.47 2.22 -2.73
N GLU A 53 -5.73 1.43 -3.53
CA GLU A 53 -5.92 -0.02 -3.64
C GLU A 53 -5.68 -0.73 -2.30
N ALA A 54 -4.57 -0.42 -1.62
CA ALA A 54 -4.22 -1.00 -0.33
C ALA A 54 -5.24 -0.64 0.76
N VAL A 55 -5.77 0.59 0.77
CA VAL A 55 -6.88 0.99 1.65
C VAL A 55 -8.14 0.18 1.38
N GLY A 56 -8.48 -0.06 0.10
CA GLY A 56 -9.61 -0.91 -0.29
C GLY A 56 -9.44 -2.35 0.19
N ALA A 57 -8.26 -2.93 -0.05
CA ALA A 57 -7.93 -4.29 0.39
C ALA A 57 -7.95 -4.42 1.92
N ALA A 58 -7.39 -3.46 2.65
CA ALA A 58 -7.38 -3.42 4.11
C ALA A 58 -8.80 -3.31 4.67
N GLY A 59 -9.63 -2.45 4.08
CA GLY A 59 -11.05 -2.32 4.45
C GLY A 59 -11.82 -3.62 4.28
N ARG A 60 -11.66 -4.29 3.14
CA ARG A 60 -12.35 -5.57 2.90
C ARG A 60 -11.85 -6.68 3.80
N ALA A 61 -10.55 -6.73 4.09
CA ALA A 61 -9.97 -7.68 5.05
C ALA A 61 -10.54 -7.47 6.47
N LEU A 62 -10.63 -6.21 6.92
CA LEU A 62 -11.22 -5.86 8.21
C LEU A 62 -12.71 -6.23 8.27
N GLU A 63 -13.50 -5.84 7.28
CA GLU A 63 -14.94 -6.12 7.20
C GLU A 63 -15.23 -7.62 7.31
N ARG A 64 -14.56 -8.44 6.49
CA ARG A 64 -14.70 -9.90 6.53
C ARG A 64 -14.30 -10.48 7.88
N THR A 65 -13.25 -9.93 8.50
CA THR A 65 -12.82 -10.35 9.83
C THR A 65 -13.85 -10.02 10.90
N VAL A 66 -14.43 -8.82 10.86
CA VAL A 66 -15.53 -8.40 11.76
C VAL A 66 -16.73 -9.33 11.60
N GLU A 67 -17.13 -9.63 10.36
CA GLU A 67 -18.21 -10.58 10.08
C GLU A 67 -17.92 -11.97 10.67
N HIS A 68 -16.69 -12.47 10.50
CA HIS A 68 -16.28 -13.77 11.04
C HIS A 68 -16.37 -13.79 12.56
N VAL A 69 -15.75 -12.82 13.24
CA VAL A 69 -15.72 -12.80 14.70
C VAL A 69 -17.09 -12.54 15.32
N ALA A 70 -18.00 -11.89 14.60
CA ALA A 70 -19.37 -11.66 15.04
C ALA A 70 -20.25 -12.94 14.98
N ARG A 71 -19.96 -13.87 14.06
CA ARG A 71 -20.71 -15.11 13.90
C ARG A 71 -20.07 -16.31 14.61
N ARG A 72 -18.75 -16.30 14.77
CA ARG A 72 -18.02 -17.42 15.37
C ARG A 72 -18.20 -17.44 16.88
N GLU A 73 -18.79 -18.51 17.42
CA GLU A 73 -18.98 -18.67 18.85
C GLU A 73 -17.89 -19.56 19.48
N GLN A 74 -17.33 -19.10 20.59
CA GLN A 74 -16.47 -19.90 21.48
C GLN A 74 -16.70 -19.46 22.91
N PHE A 75 -16.55 -20.38 23.87
CA PHE A 75 -16.80 -20.11 25.28
C PHE A 75 -18.22 -19.53 25.52
N GLY A 76 -19.21 -20.04 24.79
CA GLY A 76 -20.63 -19.71 24.98
C GLY A 76 -21.09 -18.36 24.43
N ARG A 77 -20.28 -17.65 23.62
CA ARG A 77 -20.68 -16.39 22.98
C ARG A 77 -19.85 -16.08 21.72
N PRO A 78 -20.26 -15.11 20.88
CA PRO A 78 -19.45 -14.67 19.76
C PRO A 78 -18.05 -14.19 20.18
N ILE A 79 -17.00 -14.59 19.44
CA ILE A 79 -15.61 -14.23 19.77
C ILE A 79 -15.35 -12.72 19.63
N GLY A 80 -16.13 -12.02 18.80
CA GLY A 80 -16.09 -10.56 18.68
C GLY A 80 -16.59 -9.83 19.93
N SER A 81 -17.23 -10.52 20.88
CA SER A 81 -17.68 -9.91 22.14
C SER A 81 -16.54 -9.69 23.15
N PHE A 82 -15.44 -10.43 23.03
CA PHE A 82 -14.30 -10.34 23.94
C PHE A 82 -13.50 -9.06 23.69
N GLN A 83 -13.16 -8.34 24.77
CA GLN A 83 -12.43 -7.07 24.69
C GLN A 83 -11.10 -7.17 23.94
N ALA A 84 -10.38 -8.30 24.11
CA ALA A 84 -9.13 -8.56 23.40
C ALA A 84 -9.31 -8.55 21.86
N VAL A 85 -10.45 -9.03 21.35
CA VAL A 85 -10.75 -9.00 19.91
C VAL A 85 -11.22 -7.61 19.50
N LYS A 86 -12.08 -6.97 20.30
CA LYS A 86 -12.59 -5.61 20.02
C LYS A 86 -11.47 -4.58 19.92
N HIS A 87 -10.55 -4.54 20.89
CA HIS A 87 -9.46 -3.59 20.90
C HIS A 87 -8.55 -3.76 19.67
N ARG A 88 -8.18 -5.00 19.34
CA ARG A 88 -7.37 -5.29 18.14
C ARG A 88 -8.04 -4.81 16.87
N LEU A 89 -9.34 -5.08 16.68
CA LEU A 89 -10.07 -4.65 15.49
C LEU A 89 -10.32 -3.13 15.46
N ALA A 90 -10.47 -2.50 16.62
CA ALA A 90 -10.55 -1.05 16.74
C ALA A 90 -9.21 -0.39 16.31
N ASP A 91 -8.07 -0.94 16.73
CA ASP A 91 -6.75 -0.45 16.34
C ASP A 91 -6.53 -0.56 14.82
N VAL A 92 -6.93 -1.69 14.23
CA VAL A 92 -6.91 -1.87 12.76
C VAL A 92 -7.79 -0.83 12.08
N HIS A 93 -9.00 -0.59 12.61
CA HIS A 93 -9.92 0.39 12.05
C HIS A 93 -9.33 1.81 12.08
N VAL A 94 -8.72 2.22 13.19
CA VAL A 94 -8.08 3.54 13.30
C VAL A 94 -6.96 3.69 12.27
N ARG A 95 -6.09 2.68 12.11
CA ARG A 95 -5.03 2.68 11.10
C ARG A 95 -5.59 2.79 9.68
N LEU A 96 -6.67 2.06 9.39
CA LEU A 96 -7.36 2.12 8.11
C LEU A 96 -7.93 3.51 7.81
N GLN A 97 -8.55 4.17 8.80
CA GLN A 97 -9.07 5.52 8.60
C GLN A 97 -7.95 6.54 8.35
N ALA A 98 -6.85 6.45 9.09
CA ALA A 98 -5.68 7.30 8.85
C ALA A 98 -5.10 7.08 7.44
N ALA A 99 -4.98 5.82 7.00
CA ALA A 99 -4.54 5.48 5.65
C ALA A 99 -5.50 6.00 4.57
N ARG A 100 -6.81 5.87 4.79
CA ARG A 100 -7.85 6.35 3.86
C ARG A 100 -7.77 7.86 3.67
N SER A 101 -7.64 8.62 4.76
CA SER A 101 -7.49 10.08 4.70
C SER A 101 -6.22 10.47 3.94
N ALA A 102 -5.10 9.79 4.19
CA ALA A 102 -3.85 10.04 3.47
C ALA A 102 -3.96 9.73 1.97
N ALA A 103 -4.61 8.61 1.60
CA ALA A 103 -4.82 8.23 0.20
C ALA A 103 -5.73 9.23 -0.53
N TYR A 104 -6.82 9.68 0.11
CA TYR A 104 -7.71 10.70 -0.47
C TYR A 104 -7.02 12.05 -0.62
N TYR A 105 -6.22 12.46 0.37
CA TYR A 105 -5.42 13.67 0.26
C TYR A 105 -4.41 13.58 -0.89
N ALA A 106 -3.72 12.44 -1.04
CA ALA A 106 -2.79 12.24 -2.15
C ALA A 106 -3.50 12.27 -3.51
N ALA A 107 -4.66 11.63 -3.65
CA ALA A 107 -5.46 11.68 -4.88
C ALA A 107 -5.90 13.11 -5.23
N TRP A 108 -6.34 13.88 -4.23
CA TRP A 108 -6.68 15.28 -4.40
C TRP A 108 -5.44 16.11 -4.80
N ALA A 109 -4.31 15.93 -4.12
CA ALA A 109 -3.07 16.66 -4.37
C ALA A 109 -2.54 16.40 -5.79
N THR A 110 -2.60 15.15 -6.28
CA THR A 110 -2.22 14.81 -7.65
C THR A 110 -3.07 15.58 -8.67
N GLY A 111 -4.41 15.56 -8.51
CA GLY A 111 -5.30 16.30 -9.43
C GLY A 111 -5.21 17.83 -9.28
N ALA A 112 -4.88 18.35 -8.10
CA ALA A 112 -4.66 19.78 -7.89
C ALA A 112 -3.34 20.26 -8.53
N GLY A 113 -2.28 19.46 -8.43
CA GLY A 113 -0.99 19.73 -9.05
C GLY A 113 -1.05 19.79 -10.58
N GLU A 114 -1.80 18.88 -11.19
CA GLU A 114 -2.05 18.91 -12.64
C GLU A 114 -2.71 20.22 -13.10
N ARG A 115 -3.64 20.77 -12.30
CA ARG A 115 -4.35 22.02 -12.63
C ARG A 115 -3.51 23.27 -12.39
N ALA A 116 -2.60 23.23 -11.42
CA ALA A 116 -1.79 24.37 -11.02
C ALA A 116 -0.49 24.52 -11.82
N GLY A 117 -0.19 23.60 -12.75
CA GLY A 117 1.03 23.63 -13.57
C GLY A 117 2.31 23.52 -12.73
N GLY A 118 2.22 22.97 -11.51
CA GLY A 118 3.30 22.99 -10.52
C GLY A 118 3.30 21.74 -9.64
N ALA A 119 4.41 21.56 -8.91
CA ALA A 119 4.60 20.47 -7.97
C ALA A 119 3.72 20.66 -6.71
N ALA A 120 2.41 20.39 -6.82
CA ALA A 120 1.66 20.02 -5.63
C ALA A 120 2.42 18.88 -4.91
N GLY A 121 2.50 18.95 -3.58
CA GLY A 121 3.40 18.11 -2.79
C GLY A 121 3.30 16.63 -3.21
N ARG A 122 4.44 16.04 -3.59
CA ARG A 122 4.55 14.62 -3.94
C ARG A 122 4.36 13.77 -2.68
N VAL A 123 3.10 13.52 -2.33
CA VAL A 123 2.69 12.84 -1.10
C VAL A 123 2.21 11.41 -1.34
N GLY A 124 2.18 10.95 -2.58
CA GLY A 124 1.75 9.59 -2.95
C GLY A 124 2.58 8.52 -2.24
N GLY A 125 3.89 8.73 -2.15
CA GLY A 125 4.78 7.83 -1.38
C GLY A 125 4.43 7.72 0.11
N LEU A 126 4.09 8.84 0.76
CA LEU A 126 3.71 8.84 2.18
C LEU A 126 2.34 8.19 2.40
N ALA A 127 1.38 8.47 1.52
CA ALA A 127 0.08 7.81 1.53
C ALA A 127 0.21 6.30 1.35
N LEU A 128 1.06 5.86 0.41
CA LEU A 128 1.34 4.44 0.19
C LEU A 128 1.97 3.80 1.42
N ALA A 129 2.94 4.45 2.07
CA ALA A 129 3.55 3.93 3.30
C ALA A 129 2.51 3.66 4.39
N GLN A 130 1.57 4.58 4.59
CA GLN A 130 0.49 4.44 5.57
C GLN A 130 -0.50 3.34 5.18
N ALA A 131 -0.85 3.26 3.89
CA ALA A 131 -1.78 2.25 3.38
C ALA A 131 -1.22 0.83 3.44
N LEU A 132 0.08 0.65 3.16
CA LEU A 132 0.75 -0.65 3.29
C LEU A 132 0.77 -1.13 4.74
N ASP A 133 1.08 -0.25 5.70
CA ASP A 133 1.04 -0.61 7.13
C ASP A 133 -0.37 -0.98 7.61
N ALA A 134 -1.40 -0.27 7.14
CA ALA A 134 -2.79 -0.61 7.43
C ALA A 134 -3.18 -1.96 6.82
N LEU A 135 -2.83 -2.23 5.57
CA LEU A 135 -3.10 -3.50 4.89
C LEU A 135 -2.37 -4.67 5.55
N ARG A 136 -1.08 -4.54 5.85
CA ARG A 136 -0.32 -5.56 6.57
C ARG A 136 -0.96 -5.89 7.91
N CYS A 137 -1.34 -4.86 8.67
CA CYS A 137 -1.99 -5.04 9.96
C CYS A 137 -3.34 -5.75 9.82
N ALA A 138 -4.22 -5.28 8.92
CA ALA A 138 -5.53 -5.89 8.69
C ALA A 138 -5.44 -7.35 8.20
N ALA A 139 -4.50 -7.65 7.30
CA ALA A 139 -4.30 -8.99 6.78
C ALA A 139 -3.75 -9.96 7.85
N ALA A 140 -2.77 -9.52 8.66
CA ALA A 140 -2.22 -10.34 9.74
C ALA A 140 -3.26 -10.63 10.83
N GLU A 141 -4.01 -9.60 11.23
CA GLU A 141 -5.12 -9.74 12.18
C GLU A 141 -6.22 -10.65 11.63
N GLY A 142 -6.53 -10.52 10.34
CA GLY A 142 -7.45 -11.41 9.64
C GLY A 142 -7.03 -12.87 9.73
N ILE A 143 -5.78 -13.21 9.40
CA ILE A 143 -5.28 -14.59 9.54
C ILE A 143 -5.43 -15.07 10.99
N GLN A 144 -4.97 -14.28 11.95
CA GLN A 144 -4.94 -14.69 13.35
C GLN A 144 -6.35 -14.92 13.93
N LEU A 145 -7.31 -14.06 13.59
CA LEU A 145 -8.67 -14.10 14.15
C LEU A 145 -9.58 -15.12 13.45
N HIS A 146 -9.28 -15.51 12.21
CA HIS A 146 -9.92 -16.67 11.59
C HIS A 146 -9.33 -17.99 12.14
N GLY A 147 -8.16 -17.97 12.77
CA GLY A 147 -7.52 -19.16 13.31
C GLY A 147 -7.08 -20.13 12.21
N GLY A 148 -7.20 -21.43 12.45
CA GLY A 148 -6.70 -22.47 11.54
C GLY A 148 -7.19 -22.32 10.09
N ILE A 149 -8.47 -21.97 9.89
CA ILE A 149 -9.04 -21.80 8.54
C ILE A 149 -8.39 -20.64 7.78
N GLY A 150 -7.94 -19.59 8.49
CA GLY A 150 -7.25 -18.45 7.91
C GLY A 150 -5.91 -18.80 7.24
N PHE A 151 -5.34 -19.97 7.56
CA PHE A 151 -4.09 -20.48 6.99
C PHE A 151 -4.30 -21.55 5.89
N THR A 152 -5.54 -21.97 5.67
CA THR A 152 -5.89 -22.96 4.62
C THR A 152 -6.07 -22.28 3.26
N TRP A 153 -6.03 -23.07 2.18
CA TRP A 153 -6.36 -22.61 0.82
C TRP A 153 -7.85 -22.42 0.57
N GLU A 154 -8.69 -22.86 1.52
CA GLU A 154 -10.16 -22.83 1.41
C GLU A 154 -10.73 -21.46 1.80
N HIS A 155 -9.91 -20.58 2.38
CA HIS A 155 -10.32 -19.26 2.82
C HIS A 155 -9.50 -18.15 2.18
N GLU A 156 -10.18 -17.08 1.74
CA GLU A 156 -9.56 -15.97 0.99
C GLU A 156 -8.61 -15.10 1.82
N ALA A 157 -8.49 -15.32 3.14
CA ALA A 157 -7.66 -14.51 4.05
C ALA A 157 -6.19 -14.47 3.61
N HIS A 158 -5.65 -15.59 3.13
CA HIS A 158 -4.27 -15.67 2.65
C HIS A 158 -4.03 -14.80 1.41
N LEU A 159 -5.07 -14.46 0.61
CA LEU A 159 -4.92 -13.61 -0.56
C LEU A 159 -4.55 -12.19 -0.15
N TYR A 160 -5.21 -11.64 0.88
CA TYR A 160 -4.90 -10.32 1.42
C TYR A 160 -3.50 -10.25 2.02
N PHE A 161 -3.06 -11.30 2.71
CA PHE A 161 -1.71 -11.38 3.25
C PHE A 161 -0.64 -11.44 2.14
N LYS A 162 -0.86 -12.26 1.11
CA LYS A 162 0.03 -12.33 -0.06
C LYS A 162 0.08 -11.00 -0.80
N ARG A 163 -1.05 -10.28 -0.93
CA ARG A 163 -1.10 -8.93 -1.48
C ARG A 163 -0.28 -7.95 -0.65
N ALA A 164 -0.49 -7.93 0.66
CA ALA A 164 0.25 -7.06 1.57
C ALA A 164 1.77 -7.26 1.44
N ALA A 165 2.23 -8.52 1.51
CA ALA A 165 3.64 -8.86 1.41
C ALA A 165 4.23 -8.55 0.02
N GLY A 166 3.45 -8.76 -1.05
CA GLY A 166 3.89 -8.44 -2.41
C GLY A 166 4.01 -6.94 -2.65
N ASP A 167 3.04 -6.17 -2.18
CA ASP A 167 2.95 -4.73 -2.44
C ASP A 167 4.01 -3.93 -1.67
N GLU A 168 4.42 -4.39 -0.48
CA GLU A 168 5.54 -3.81 0.27
C GLU A 168 6.87 -3.79 -0.49
N LEU A 169 7.01 -4.67 -1.50
CA LEU A 169 8.24 -4.80 -2.27
C LEU A 169 8.21 -4.09 -3.63
N LEU A 170 7.05 -3.57 -4.08
CA LEU A 170 6.92 -2.97 -5.41
C LEU A 170 7.62 -1.61 -5.52
N PHE A 171 7.25 -0.66 -4.64
CA PHE A 171 7.81 0.69 -4.61
C PHE A 171 8.83 0.89 -3.48
N GLY A 172 9.18 -0.22 -2.81
CA GLY A 172 10.02 -0.26 -1.62
C GLY A 172 9.19 -0.25 -0.33
N PRO A 173 9.76 -0.77 0.77
CA PRO A 173 9.07 -0.88 2.05
C PRO A 173 8.71 0.49 2.61
N ALA A 174 7.68 0.53 3.47
CA ALA A 174 7.12 1.77 4.02
C ALA A 174 8.17 2.71 4.65
N HIS A 175 9.22 2.18 5.28
CA HIS A 175 10.30 3.01 5.84
C HIS A 175 11.09 3.78 4.77
N ARG A 176 11.31 3.21 3.58
CA ARG A 176 12.02 3.90 2.48
C ARG A 176 11.16 5.00 1.88
N LEU A 177 9.86 4.74 1.73
CA LEU A 177 8.90 5.74 1.28
C LEU A 177 8.88 6.95 2.24
N ARG A 178 8.84 6.70 3.55
CA ARG A 178 8.94 7.74 4.58
C ARG A 178 10.27 8.48 4.54
N ALA A 179 11.39 7.77 4.40
CA ALA A 179 12.71 8.37 4.32
C ALA A 179 12.82 9.33 3.11
N ARG A 180 12.34 8.91 1.94
CA ARG A 180 12.31 9.75 0.74
C ARG A 180 11.44 11.00 0.93
N SER A 181 10.28 10.86 1.57
CA SER A 181 9.44 12.02 1.89
C SER A 181 10.11 12.97 2.88
N ALA A 182 10.84 12.45 3.87
CA ALA A 182 11.57 13.28 4.83
C ALA A 182 12.74 14.03 4.19
N GLU A 183 13.47 13.37 3.29
CA GLU A 183 14.53 13.99 2.48
C GLU A 183 13.96 15.10 1.59
N ALA A 184 12.87 14.83 0.87
CA ALA A 184 12.21 15.82 0.01
C ALA A 184 11.67 17.04 0.78
N ALA A 185 11.26 16.84 2.04
CA ALA A 185 10.82 17.90 2.93
C ALA A 185 11.97 18.57 3.70
N LEU A 186 13.23 18.17 3.45
CA LEU A 186 14.43 18.68 4.13
C LEU A 186 14.36 18.61 5.67
N LEU A 187 13.61 17.64 6.21
CA LEU A 187 13.32 17.55 7.66
C LEU A 187 14.58 17.39 8.51
N PHE A 188 15.64 16.82 7.94
CA PHE A 188 16.92 16.56 8.62
C PHE A 188 18.08 17.37 8.02
N GLY A 189 17.79 18.33 7.13
CA GLY A 189 18.79 19.07 6.36
C GLY A 189 19.35 20.34 7.02
N GLY A 190 19.06 20.60 8.29
CA GLY A 190 19.47 21.85 8.95
C GLY A 190 19.76 21.72 10.43
N GLY A 191 21.04 21.87 10.79
CA GLY A 191 21.50 22.12 12.16
C GLY A 191 22.68 21.26 12.57
N GLU A 192 23.90 21.76 12.37
CA GLU A 192 25.01 21.40 13.26
C GLU A 192 24.55 21.67 14.69
N VAL A 193 24.42 20.62 15.50
CA VAL A 193 24.38 20.77 16.96
C VAL A 193 25.78 21.21 17.36
N ARG A 194 25.99 22.53 17.45
CA ARG A 194 27.16 23.07 18.15
C ARG A 194 26.98 22.70 19.62
N VAL A 195 27.78 21.72 20.05
CA VAL A 195 28.00 21.37 21.45
C VAL A 195 28.68 22.52 22.17
#